data_AF-A0A3S0AYT1-F1
#
_entry.id   AF-A0A3S0AYT1-F1
#
_cell.length_a   1.000
_cell.length_b   1.000
_cell.length_c   1.000
_cell.angle_alpha   90.00
_cell.angle_beta   90.00
_cell.angle_gamma   90.00
#
_symmetry.space_group_name_H-M   'P 1'
#
loop_
_entity.id
_entity.type
_entity.pdbx_description
1 polymer ?
#
loop_
_entity_poly.entity_id
_entity_poly.type
_entity_poly.pdbx_seq_one_letter_code
_entity_poly.pdbx_strand_id
1 'polypeptide(L)'
;MPNLLAWQAATDWKTSPISLPANIEGFEMIAGPAPDPSWTGSPMVAYLGPSGERRIWYDGVMCQQMGSYASMFVLLHEIAHHTLLHTAQPIVPTLLLSAAQQSMGREAQADNVACREAVRFFPLEAPEVLDAIYKYWAAAQGSGGSSHPSDAQRAVNVYQQWQSYLSTARCDILVHNDPLTPRDAIVKLLGVLQVNPVLVDPLIHQAELTGSLRLNYDGNGYFYGQVVAFIREVIMDARKHGYPLMIDFAMR
;
A
#
# COMPACT_ATOMS: atom_id res chain seq x y z
N MET A 1 -6.54 -7.23 25.22
CA MET A 1 -6.77 -6.57 23.92
C MET A 1 -6.54 -5.08 24.10
N PRO A 2 -5.74 -4.39 23.28
CA PRO A 2 -5.58 -2.95 23.39
C PRO A 2 -6.92 -2.24 23.12
N ASN A 3 -7.15 -1.11 23.78
CA ASN A 3 -8.41 -0.37 23.76
C ASN A 3 -8.70 0.19 22.35
N LEU A 4 -9.55 -0.51 21.60
CA LEU A 4 -9.92 -0.27 20.19
C LEU A 4 -10.43 1.14 19.90
N LEU A 5 -11.14 1.78 20.84
CA LEU A 5 -11.67 3.14 20.68
C LEU A 5 -10.57 4.21 20.74
N ALA A 6 -9.49 3.95 21.47
CA ALA A 6 -8.34 4.86 21.54
C ALA A 6 -7.47 4.79 20.27
N TRP A 7 -7.50 3.67 19.55
CA TRP A 7 -6.72 3.46 18.32
C TRP A 7 -7.39 4.09 17.08
N GLN A 8 -8.72 4.13 17.04
CA GLN A 8 -9.48 4.82 15.98
C GLN A 8 -9.23 6.33 15.91
N ALA A 9 -8.87 6.97 17.03
CA ALA A 9 -8.78 8.43 17.15
C ALA A 9 -7.40 9.03 16.78
N ALA A 10 -6.35 8.21 16.61
CA ALA A 10 -4.96 8.71 16.59
C ALA A 10 -4.41 9.09 15.20
N THR A 11 -5.13 8.82 14.11
CA THR A 11 -4.63 9.07 12.74
C THR A 11 -5.78 9.43 11.81
N ASP A 12 -5.71 10.63 11.19
CA ASP A 12 -6.63 11.04 10.13
C ASP A 12 -6.29 10.29 8.83
N TRP A 13 -6.74 9.04 8.78
CA TRP A 13 -6.56 8.08 7.68
C TRP A 13 -7.12 8.60 6.34
N LYS A 14 -7.93 9.67 6.37
CA LYS A 14 -8.52 10.32 5.20
C LYS A 14 -7.61 11.35 4.55
N THR A 15 -6.61 11.88 5.27
CA THR A 15 -5.63 12.82 4.74
C THR A 15 -4.36 12.08 4.33
N SER A 16 -4.15 11.90 3.03
CA SER A 16 -2.89 11.39 2.47
C SER A 16 -2.49 12.23 1.26
N PRO A 17 -1.19 12.52 1.06
CA PRO A 17 -0.70 13.29 -0.08
C PRO A 17 -0.76 12.51 -1.40
N ILE A 18 -1.08 11.21 -1.36
CA ILE A 18 -1.12 10.36 -2.55
C ILE A 18 -2.36 10.71 -3.37
N SER A 19 -2.20 11.01 -4.65
CA SER A 19 -3.33 11.03 -5.58
C SER A 19 -3.44 9.65 -6.21
N LEU A 20 -4.66 9.15 -6.44
CA LEU A 20 -4.83 7.98 -7.29
C LEU A 20 -4.18 8.28 -8.64
N PRO A 21 -3.40 7.34 -9.21
CA PRO A 21 -2.73 7.56 -10.47
C PRO A 21 -3.79 7.83 -11.54
N ALA A 22 -3.65 8.97 -12.24
CA ALA A 22 -4.56 9.34 -13.31
C ALA A 22 -4.53 8.33 -14.48
N ASN A 23 -3.40 7.63 -14.65
CA ASN A 23 -3.19 6.60 -15.65
C ASN A 23 -2.46 5.41 -15.02
N ILE A 24 -2.93 4.20 -15.35
CA ILE A 24 -2.26 2.94 -15.00
C ILE A 24 -2.07 2.20 -16.30
N GLU A 25 -0.83 1.82 -16.60
CA GLU A 25 -0.51 1.16 -17.86
C GLU A 25 -1.36 -0.10 -18.04
N GLY A 26 -2.04 -0.20 -19.19
CA GLY A 26 -2.90 -1.34 -19.52
C GLY A 26 -4.29 -1.32 -18.89
N PHE A 27 -4.68 -0.26 -18.18
CA PHE A 27 -6.02 -0.07 -17.61
C PHE A 27 -6.62 1.27 -18.02
N GLU A 28 -7.89 1.25 -18.39
CA GLU A 28 -8.69 2.46 -18.58
C GLU A 28 -9.46 2.77 -17.29
N MET A 29 -9.14 3.92 -16.68
CA MET A 29 -9.78 4.41 -15.46
C MET A 29 -11.05 5.19 -15.81
N ILE A 30 -12.21 4.77 -15.28
CA ILE A 30 -13.52 5.37 -15.57
C ILE A 30 -14.08 6.02 -14.31
N ALA A 31 -14.25 7.34 -14.33
CA ALA A 31 -14.91 8.10 -13.27
C ALA A 31 -16.39 8.34 -13.57
N GLY A 32 -17.18 8.63 -12.52
CA GLY A 32 -18.57 9.08 -12.65
C GLY A 32 -19.58 8.06 -12.14
N PRO A 33 -20.85 8.12 -12.57
CA PRO A 33 -21.88 7.17 -12.14
C PRO A 33 -21.45 5.73 -12.44
N ALA A 34 -21.80 4.81 -11.55
CA ALA A 34 -21.52 3.39 -11.72
C ALA A 34 -22.11 2.88 -13.05
N PRO A 35 -21.30 2.23 -13.92
CA PRO A 35 -21.80 1.58 -15.14
C PRO A 35 -22.86 0.51 -14.87
N ASP A 36 -22.79 -0.13 -13.70
CA ASP A 36 -23.78 -1.07 -13.19
C ASP A 36 -24.34 -0.58 -11.84
N PRO A 37 -25.66 -0.41 -11.69
CA PRO A 37 -26.27 0.01 -10.43
C PRO A 37 -25.94 -0.86 -9.22
N SER A 38 -25.61 -2.14 -9.41
CA SER A 38 -25.22 -3.06 -8.33
C SER A 38 -23.86 -2.73 -7.71
N TRP A 39 -23.05 -1.87 -8.35
CA TRP A 39 -21.77 -1.39 -7.80
C TRP A 39 -21.94 -0.18 -6.88
N THR A 40 -23.17 0.30 -6.70
CA THR A 40 -23.47 1.38 -5.78
C THR A 40 -23.03 1.01 -4.36
N GLY A 41 -22.13 1.81 -3.78
CA GLY A 41 -21.54 1.55 -2.46
C GLY A 41 -20.20 0.82 -2.50
N SER A 42 -19.69 0.50 -3.69
CA SER A 42 -18.30 0.06 -3.89
C SER A 42 -17.41 1.26 -4.29
N PRO A 43 -16.20 1.38 -3.74
CA PRO A 43 -15.30 2.50 -4.06
C PRO A 43 -14.70 2.38 -5.46
N MET A 44 -14.39 1.15 -5.88
CA MET A 44 -13.88 0.81 -7.21
C MET A 44 -14.37 -0.58 -7.61
N VAL A 45 -14.43 -0.85 -8.92
CA VAL A 45 -14.72 -2.17 -9.47
C VAL A 45 -13.95 -2.40 -10.77
N ALA A 46 -13.23 -3.51 -10.85
CA ALA A 46 -12.58 -4.03 -12.05
C ALA A 46 -13.56 -4.78 -12.96
N TYR A 47 -13.54 -4.46 -14.26
CA TYR A 47 -14.35 -5.14 -15.26
C TYR A 47 -13.73 -5.11 -16.66
N LEU A 48 -14.17 -5.99 -17.55
CA LEU A 48 -13.83 -5.94 -18.97
C LEU A 48 -14.86 -5.09 -19.72
N GLY A 49 -14.37 -4.12 -20.50
CA GLY A 49 -15.19 -3.35 -21.41
C GLY A 49 -15.68 -4.19 -22.61
N PRO A 50 -16.58 -3.63 -23.43
CA PRO A 50 -17.22 -4.36 -24.52
C PRO A 50 -16.27 -4.93 -25.58
N SER A 51 -15.06 -4.36 -25.72
CA SER A 51 -14.04 -4.81 -26.67
C SER A 51 -12.93 -5.62 -25.99
N GLY A 52 -13.10 -6.00 -24.72
CA GLY A 52 -12.11 -6.76 -23.94
C GLY A 52 -11.02 -5.90 -23.28
N GLU A 53 -11.16 -4.58 -23.31
CA GLU A 53 -10.29 -3.65 -22.60
C GLU A 53 -10.43 -3.79 -21.08
N ARG A 54 -9.31 -3.71 -20.36
CA ARG A 54 -9.31 -3.78 -18.89
C ARG A 54 -9.70 -2.42 -18.34
N ARG A 55 -10.80 -2.37 -17.61
CA ARG A 55 -11.34 -1.15 -17.00
C ARG A 55 -11.40 -1.25 -15.50
N ILE A 56 -11.25 -0.11 -14.86
CA ILE A 56 -11.55 0.09 -13.44
C ILE A 56 -12.47 1.30 -13.35
N TRP A 57 -13.69 1.07 -12.89
CA TRP A 57 -14.57 2.16 -12.50
C TRP A 57 -14.27 2.58 -11.05
N TYR A 58 -14.41 3.87 -10.73
CA TYR A 58 -14.28 4.36 -9.36
C TYR A 58 -15.28 5.47 -9.03
N ASP A 59 -15.74 5.47 -7.78
CA ASP A 59 -16.50 6.57 -7.19
C ASP A 59 -15.53 7.56 -6.55
N GLY A 60 -15.38 8.73 -7.16
CA GLY A 60 -14.47 9.78 -6.69
C GLY A 60 -14.81 10.32 -5.30
N VAL A 61 -16.09 10.37 -4.92
CA VAL A 61 -16.53 10.84 -3.60
C VAL A 61 -16.17 9.79 -2.56
N MET A 62 -16.46 8.52 -2.84
CA MET A 62 -16.16 7.43 -1.91
C MET A 62 -14.65 7.24 -1.73
N CYS A 63 -13.87 7.30 -2.81
CA CYS A 63 -12.40 7.28 -2.74
C CYS A 63 -11.84 8.46 -1.93
N GLN A 64 -12.39 9.67 -2.11
CA GLN A 64 -12.01 10.82 -1.31
C GLN A 64 -12.34 10.64 0.17
N GLN A 65 -13.51 10.09 0.49
CA GLN A 65 -13.92 9.82 1.87
C GLN A 65 -13.10 8.70 2.53
N MET A 66 -12.62 7.73 1.74
CA MET A 66 -11.77 6.64 2.18
C MET A 66 -10.32 7.08 2.43
N GLY A 67 -9.90 8.19 1.85
CA GLY A 67 -8.49 8.58 1.84
C GLY A 67 -7.66 7.78 0.84
N SER A 68 -6.52 8.35 0.47
CA SER A 68 -5.73 7.84 -0.65
C SER A 68 -5.04 6.51 -0.39
N TYR A 69 -4.68 6.22 0.86
CA TYR A 69 -4.04 4.94 1.20
C TYR A 69 -4.98 3.76 1.04
N ALA A 70 -6.20 3.85 1.60
CA ALA A 70 -7.21 2.82 1.43
C ALA A 70 -7.64 2.71 -0.05
N SER A 71 -7.78 3.85 -0.74
CA SER A 71 -8.14 3.87 -2.16
C SER A 71 -7.07 3.23 -3.05
N MET A 72 -5.78 3.43 -2.73
CA MET A 72 -4.68 2.81 -3.44
C MET A 72 -4.65 1.28 -3.23
N PHE A 73 -4.93 0.80 -2.01
CA PHE A 73 -5.02 -0.63 -1.78
C PHE A 73 -6.18 -1.27 -2.55
N VAL A 74 -7.36 -0.63 -2.53
CA VAL A 74 -8.51 -1.07 -3.32
C VAL A 74 -8.15 -1.08 -4.82
N LEU A 75 -7.44 -0.07 -5.31
CA LEU A 75 -6.97 -0.06 -6.70
C LEU A 75 -6.06 -1.26 -7.03
N LEU A 76 -5.11 -1.57 -6.15
CA LEU A 76 -4.25 -2.76 -6.30
C LEU A 76 -5.06 -4.07 -6.27
N HIS A 77 -6.11 -4.12 -5.43
CA HIS A 77 -7.05 -5.23 -5.38
C HIS A 77 -7.84 -5.38 -6.70
N GLU A 78 -8.35 -4.30 -7.28
CA GLU A 78 -9.03 -4.32 -8.58
C GLU A 78 -8.08 -4.75 -9.73
N ILE A 79 -6.83 -4.29 -9.72
CA ILE A 79 -5.79 -4.74 -10.67
C ILE A 79 -5.51 -6.24 -10.49
N ALA A 80 -5.51 -6.73 -9.25
CA ALA A 80 -5.32 -8.15 -8.96
C ALA A 80 -6.46 -9.00 -9.54
N HIS A 81 -7.71 -8.54 -9.49
CA HIS A 81 -8.82 -9.24 -10.15
C HIS A 81 -8.59 -9.45 -11.65
N HIS A 82 -8.08 -8.44 -12.36
CA HIS A 82 -7.72 -8.59 -13.77
C HIS A 82 -6.53 -9.53 -13.98
N THR A 83 -5.50 -9.42 -13.14
CA THR A 83 -4.29 -10.24 -13.24
C THR A 83 -4.57 -11.72 -12.98
N LEU A 84 -5.51 -12.01 -12.09
CA LEU A 84 -5.96 -13.35 -11.73
C LEU A 84 -7.09 -13.86 -12.64
N LEU A 85 -7.45 -13.12 -13.70
CA LEU A 85 -8.52 -13.47 -14.64
C LEU A 85 -9.90 -13.63 -13.97
N HIS A 86 -10.15 -12.92 -12.87
CA HIS A 86 -11.45 -12.89 -12.20
C HIS A 86 -12.50 -12.13 -13.01
N THR A 87 -12.06 -11.31 -13.97
CA THR A 87 -12.89 -10.47 -14.86
C THR A 87 -13.09 -11.08 -16.25
N ALA A 88 -12.71 -12.35 -16.48
CA ALA A 88 -12.52 -12.97 -17.80
C ALA A 88 -13.76 -13.15 -18.72
N GLN A 89 -14.91 -12.53 -18.42
CA GLN A 89 -16.05 -12.49 -19.32
C GLN A 89 -16.43 -11.02 -19.57
N PRO A 90 -16.50 -10.57 -20.85
CA PRO A 90 -17.00 -9.25 -21.17
C PRO A 90 -18.39 -9.05 -20.58
N ILE A 91 -18.61 -7.92 -19.89
CA ILE A 91 -19.94 -7.60 -19.38
C ILE A 91 -20.83 -7.26 -20.57
N VAL A 92 -21.71 -8.18 -20.95
CA VAL A 92 -22.79 -7.93 -21.91
C VAL A 92 -23.99 -7.36 -21.14
N PRO A 93 -24.67 -6.30 -21.64
CA PRO A 93 -25.75 -5.62 -20.90
C PRO A 93 -26.90 -6.51 -20.38
N THR A 94 -27.08 -7.72 -20.91
CA THR A 94 -28.13 -8.67 -20.51
C THR A 94 -27.71 -9.63 -19.38
N LEU A 95 -26.45 -9.67 -18.97
CA LEU A 95 -25.93 -10.53 -17.88
C LEU A 95 -25.65 -9.78 -16.56
N LEU A 96 -26.11 -8.53 -16.46
CA LEU A 96 -25.94 -7.63 -15.30
C LEU A 96 -26.63 -8.07 -14.00
N LEU A 97 -27.17 -9.30 -13.91
CA LEU A 97 -28.01 -9.73 -12.78
C LEU A 97 -27.37 -10.76 -11.83
N SER A 98 -26.13 -11.19 -12.05
CA SER A 98 -25.44 -12.07 -11.09
C SER A 98 -23.90 -12.11 -11.19
N ALA A 99 -23.29 -11.36 -12.10
CA ALA A 99 -21.89 -11.59 -12.52
C ALA A 99 -20.81 -10.83 -11.73
N ALA A 100 -21.16 -9.94 -10.78
CA ALA A 100 -20.18 -9.10 -10.09
C ALA A 100 -19.98 -9.42 -8.60
N GLN A 101 -20.68 -10.42 -8.04
CA GLN A 101 -20.31 -10.93 -6.72
C GLN A 101 -19.15 -11.91 -6.88
N GLN A 102 -17.94 -11.45 -6.57
CA GLN A 102 -16.80 -12.33 -6.48
C GLN A 102 -17.00 -13.27 -5.29
N SER A 103 -16.61 -14.54 -5.47
CA SER A 103 -16.63 -15.47 -4.35
C SER A 103 -15.62 -15.04 -3.29
N MET A 104 -15.87 -15.38 -2.02
CA MET A 104 -14.94 -15.13 -0.92
C MET A 104 -13.52 -15.63 -1.21
N GLY A 105 -13.37 -16.70 -1.99
CA GLY A 105 -12.08 -17.23 -2.41
C GLY A 105 -11.34 -16.33 -3.41
N ARG A 106 -12.05 -15.74 -4.39
CA ARG A 106 -11.46 -14.82 -5.37
C ARG A 106 -11.07 -13.48 -4.74
N GLU A 107 -11.92 -13.00 -3.83
CA GLU A 107 -11.65 -11.83 -3.01
C GLU A 107 -10.36 -12.01 -2.17
N ALA A 108 -10.22 -13.15 -1.48
CA ALA A 108 -9.02 -13.43 -0.69
C ALA A 108 -7.73 -13.55 -1.54
N GLN A 109 -7.85 -14.00 -2.80
CA GLN A 109 -6.71 -14.02 -3.73
C GLN A 109 -6.33 -12.62 -4.20
N ALA A 110 -7.31 -11.77 -4.50
CA ALA A 110 -7.05 -10.37 -4.88
C ALA A 110 -6.46 -9.59 -3.70
N ASP A 111 -6.99 -9.78 -2.49
CA ASP A 111 -6.45 -9.22 -1.24
C ASP A 111 -4.97 -9.61 -1.03
N ASN A 112 -4.63 -10.87 -1.28
CA ASN A 112 -3.27 -11.38 -1.12
C ASN A 112 -2.28 -10.67 -2.06
N VAL A 113 -2.65 -10.54 -3.34
CA VAL A 113 -1.84 -9.82 -4.33
C VAL A 113 -1.74 -8.35 -3.96
N ALA A 114 -2.86 -7.70 -3.59
CA ALA A 114 -2.87 -6.31 -3.17
C ALA A 114 -1.96 -6.05 -1.95
N CYS A 115 -1.96 -6.96 -0.95
CA CYS A 115 -1.05 -6.87 0.20
C CYS A 115 0.41 -6.92 -0.23
N ARG A 116 0.76 -7.88 -1.09
CA ARG A 116 2.13 -8.02 -1.59
C ARG A 116 2.58 -6.77 -2.34
N GLU A 117 1.75 -6.26 -3.25
CA GLU A 117 2.08 -5.08 -4.04
C GLU A 117 2.08 -3.80 -3.19
N ALA A 118 1.20 -3.65 -2.21
CA ALA A 118 1.17 -2.48 -1.33
C ALA A 118 2.42 -2.39 -0.45
N VAL A 119 2.89 -3.51 0.10
CA VAL A 119 4.19 -3.58 0.81
C VAL A 119 5.35 -3.25 -0.14
N ARG A 120 5.24 -3.61 -1.42
CA ARG A 120 6.27 -3.35 -2.43
C ARG A 120 6.36 -1.87 -2.82
N PHE A 121 5.22 -1.22 -3.07
CA PHE A 121 5.15 0.15 -3.58
C PHE A 121 5.17 1.23 -2.50
N PHE A 122 4.65 0.92 -1.31
CA PHE A 122 4.52 1.89 -0.22
C PHE A 122 5.14 1.34 1.08
N PRO A 123 6.43 0.95 1.08
CA PRO A 123 7.02 0.30 2.23
C PRO A 123 7.07 1.19 3.47
N LEU A 124 7.20 2.52 3.32
CA LEU A 124 7.20 3.45 4.45
C LEU A 124 5.80 3.68 5.00
N GLU A 125 4.82 3.81 4.11
CA GLU A 125 3.42 4.08 4.41
C GLU A 125 2.61 2.79 4.64
N ALA A 126 3.28 1.64 4.58
CA ALA A 126 2.69 0.33 4.75
C ALA A 126 1.83 0.19 6.03
N PRO A 127 2.28 0.70 7.20
CA PRO A 127 1.45 0.68 8.41
C PRO A 127 0.17 1.53 8.29
N GLU A 128 0.23 2.71 7.70
CA GLU A 128 -0.93 3.59 7.48
C GLU A 128 -1.90 3.01 6.47
N VAL A 129 -1.38 2.37 5.41
CA VAL A 129 -2.20 1.65 4.44
C VAL A 129 -2.98 0.55 5.14
N LEU A 130 -2.31 -0.29 5.93
CA LEU A 130 -2.95 -1.35 6.69
C LEU A 130 -4.00 -0.82 7.69
N ASP A 131 -3.69 0.24 8.42
CA ASP A 131 -4.62 0.87 9.37
C ASP A 131 -5.84 1.48 8.66
N ALA A 132 -5.64 2.17 7.53
CA ALA A 132 -6.72 2.76 6.74
C ALA A 132 -7.66 1.69 6.16
N ILE A 133 -7.11 0.59 5.64
CA ILE A 133 -7.90 -0.55 5.13
C ILE A 133 -8.71 -1.20 6.27
N TYR A 134 -8.07 -1.45 7.41
CA TYR A 134 -8.73 -2.05 8.56
C TYR A 134 -9.90 -1.18 9.05
N LYS A 135 -9.69 0.14 9.14
CA LYS A 135 -10.74 1.12 9.50
C LYS A 135 -11.88 1.14 8.48
N TYR A 136 -11.55 1.11 7.19
CA TYR A 136 -12.55 1.05 6.12
C TYR A 136 -13.41 -0.21 6.22
N TRP A 137 -12.79 -1.39 6.33
CA TRP A 137 -13.56 -2.65 6.45
C TRP A 137 -14.34 -2.74 7.74
N ALA A 138 -13.82 -2.25 8.85
CA ALA A 138 -14.58 -2.17 10.11
C ALA A 138 -15.82 -1.28 9.96
N ALA A 139 -15.73 -0.17 9.23
CA ALA A 139 -16.88 0.70 8.95
C ALA A 139 -17.88 0.09 7.95
N ALA A 140 -17.41 -0.78 7.04
CA ALA A 140 -18.25 -1.47 6.06
C ALA A 140 -18.98 -2.71 6.63
N GLN A 141 -18.66 -3.16 7.85
CA GLN A 141 -19.36 -4.27 8.49
C GLN A 141 -20.84 -3.92 8.73
N GLY A 142 -21.73 -4.59 8.00
CA GLY A 142 -23.19 -4.43 8.12
C GLY A 142 -23.87 -3.67 6.98
N SER A 143 -23.12 -3.08 6.05
CA SER A 143 -23.70 -2.53 4.81
C SER A 143 -23.90 -3.66 3.80
N GLY A 144 -25.01 -4.39 3.94
CA GLY A 144 -25.37 -5.59 3.16
C GLY A 144 -25.67 -5.39 1.67
N GLY A 145 -24.85 -4.62 0.94
CA GLY A 145 -25.04 -4.34 -0.48
C GLY A 145 -23.78 -4.27 -1.35
N SER A 146 -22.57 -4.49 -0.79
CA SER A 146 -21.32 -4.41 -1.57
C SER A 146 -21.18 -5.60 -2.53
N SER A 147 -20.70 -5.34 -3.75
CA SER A 147 -20.27 -6.38 -4.72
C SER A 147 -19.13 -7.26 -4.18
N HIS A 148 -18.44 -6.78 -3.15
CA HIS A 148 -17.39 -7.48 -2.42
C HIS A 148 -17.88 -7.78 -0.99
N PRO A 149 -18.12 -9.05 -0.63
CA PRO A 149 -18.43 -9.40 0.75
C PRO A 149 -17.21 -9.09 1.65
N SER A 150 -17.32 -8.05 2.48
CA SER A 150 -16.31 -7.67 3.48
C SER A 150 -16.74 -8.17 4.85
N ASP A 151 -16.18 -9.29 5.32
CA ASP A 151 -16.37 -9.76 6.68
C ASP A 151 -15.13 -9.48 7.56
N ALA A 152 -15.32 -9.56 8.87
CA ALA A 152 -14.24 -9.37 9.85
C ALA A 152 -13.06 -10.34 9.62
N GLN A 153 -13.32 -11.51 9.04
CA GLN A 153 -12.31 -12.53 8.79
C GLN A 153 -11.37 -12.13 7.64
N ARG A 154 -11.87 -11.50 6.57
CA ARG A 154 -11.02 -10.95 5.50
C ARG A 154 -10.07 -9.88 6.01
N ALA A 155 -10.55 -8.99 6.88
CA ALA A 155 -9.69 -7.97 7.50
C ALA A 155 -8.56 -8.59 8.32
N VAL A 156 -8.86 -9.66 9.08
CA VAL A 156 -7.84 -10.43 9.83
C VAL A 156 -6.86 -11.12 8.88
N ASN A 157 -7.36 -11.74 7.80
CA ASN A 157 -6.51 -12.45 6.83
C ASN A 157 -5.53 -11.49 6.14
N VAL A 158 -6.00 -10.32 5.72
CA VAL A 158 -5.17 -9.26 5.13
C VAL A 158 -4.13 -8.77 6.13
N TYR A 159 -4.52 -8.54 7.39
CA TYR A 159 -3.56 -8.19 8.43
C TYR A 159 -2.46 -9.25 8.59
N GLN A 160 -2.83 -10.54 8.63
CA GLN A 160 -1.87 -11.63 8.75
C GLN A 160 -0.95 -11.75 7.53
N GLN A 161 -1.52 -11.65 6.31
CA GLN A 161 -0.75 -11.66 5.06
C GLN A 161 0.23 -10.49 5.01
N TRP A 162 -0.22 -9.31 5.41
CA TRP A 162 0.61 -8.12 5.52
C TRP A 162 1.83 -8.35 6.41
N GLN A 163 1.62 -8.86 7.62
CA GLN A 163 2.71 -9.17 8.55
C GLN A 163 3.66 -10.25 7.99
N SER A 164 3.12 -11.23 7.26
CA SER A 164 3.93 -12.24 6.57
C SER A 164 4.83 -11.62 5.50
N TYR A 165 4.30 -10.71 4.67
CA TYR A 165 5.09 -10.04 3.62
C TYR A 165 6.13 -9.09 4.22
N LEU A 166 5.78 -8.35 5.28
CA LEU A 166 6.77 -7.54 5.99
C LEU A 166 7.88 -8.43 6.58
N SER A 167 7.56 -9.51 7.29
CA SER A 167 8.60 -10.34 7.95
C SER A 167 9.58 -11.01 6.98
N THR A 168 9.18 -11.20 5.71
CA THR A 168 9.99 -11.85 4.67
C THR A 168 10.55 -10.87 3.64
N ALA A 169 10.19 -9.58 3.72
CA ALA A 169 10.63 -8.54 2.81
C ALA A 169 12.17 -8.46 2.77
N ARG A 170 12.69 -8.29 1.56
CA ARG A 170 14.10 -8.03 1.26
C ARG A 170 14.13 -6.81 0.37
N CYS A 171 14.98 -5.84 0.68
CA CYS A 171 15.00 -4.60 -0.09
C CYS A 171 16.40 -4.01 -0.16
N ASP A 172 16.62 -3.27 -1.23
CA ASP A 172 17.71 -2.31 -1.30
C ASP A 172 17.20 -0.98 -0.79
N ILE A 173 17.93 -0.41 0.15
CA ILE A 173 17.68 0.91 0.70
C ILE A 173 18.68 1.84 0.04
N LEU A 174 18.18 2.76 -0.78
CA LEU A 174 18.99 3.79 -1.40
C LEU A 174 18.82 5.09 -0.61
N VAL A 175 19.88 5.53 0.04
CA VAL A 175 19.94 6.80 0.76
C VAL A 175 20.59 7.81 -0.15
N HIS A 176 19.87 8.85 -0.55
CA HIS A 176 20.48 9.94 -1.30
C HIS A 176 21.22 10.85 -0.33
N ASN A 177 22.52 10.99 -0.53
CA ASN A 177 23.37 11.81 0.30
C ASN A 177 23.40 13.23 -0.28
N ASP A 178 22.38 14.01 0.06
CA ASP A 178 22.40 15.45 -0.19
C ASP A 178 23.52 16.09 0.65
N PRO A 179 24.34 17.02 0.11
CA PRO A 179 25.39 17.71 0.87
C PRO A 179 24.93 18.41 2.16
N LEU A 180 23.62 18.67 2.29
CA LEU A 180 22.99 19.24 3.49
C LEU A 180 22.54 18.18 4.50
N THR A 181 22.63 16.89 4.18
CA THR A 181 22.34 15.79 5.10
C THR A 181 23.52 15.62 6.07
N PRO A 182 23.31 15.77 7.39
CA PRO A 182 24.40 15.64 8.35
C PRO A 182 24.82 14.18 8.51
N ARG A 183 26.13 13.98 8.72
CA ARG A 183 26.76 12.68 8.98
C ARG A 183 26.02 11.87 10.06
N ASP A 184 25.60 12.52 11.14
CA ASP A 184 24.94 11.86 12.26
C ASP A 184 23.61 11.19 11.87
N ALA A 185 22.87 11.74 10.91
CA ALA A 185 21.64 11.12 10.42
C ALA A 185 21.94 9.81 9.67
N ILE A 186 23.03 9.78 8.88
CA ILE A 186 23.48 8.59 8.16
C ILE A 186 24.03 7.55 9.14
N VAL A 187 24.80 7.96 10.16
CA VAL A 187 25.29 7.06 11.22
C VAL A 187 24.12 6.41 11.97
N LYS A 188 23.11 7.21 12.36
CA LYS A 188 21.91 6.71 13.04
C LYS A 188 21.15 5.70 12.17
N LEU A 189 20.99 5.99 10.88
CA LEU A 189 20.37 5.07 9.90
C LEU A 189 21.16 3.76 9.76
N LEU A 190 22.49 3.83 9.66
CA LEU A 190 23.34 2.64 9.57
C LEU A 190 23.27 1.80 10.85
N GLY A 191 23.15 2.44 12.02
CA GLY A 191 22.91 1.77 13.29
C GLY A 191 21.57 1.05 13.34
N VAL A 192 20.49 1.68 12.86
CA VAL A 192 19.16 1.06 12.73
C VAL A 192 19.20 -0.18 11.85
N LEU A 193 19.98 -0.14 10.77
CA LEU A 193 20.15 -1.24 9.83
C LEU A 193 21.15 -2.29 10.31
N GLN A 194 21.65 -2.18 11.55
CA GLN A 194 22.65 -3.06 12.15
C GLN A 194 23.89 -3.28 11.26
N VAL A 195 24.28 -2.25 10.51
CA VAL A 195 25.49 -2.30 9.70
C VAL A 195 26.69 -2.48 10.63
N ASN A 196 27.60 -3.38 10.25
CA ASN A 196 28.81 -3.62 11.03
C ASN A 196 29.52 -2.28 11.31
N PRO A 197 29.81 -1.92 12.57
CA PRO A 197 30.43 -0.64 12.92
C PRO A 197 31.73 -0.34 12.15
N VAL A 198 32.48 -1.37 11.77
CA VAL A 198 33.73 -1.24 10.98
C VAL A 198 33.45 -0.73 9.56
N LEU A 199 32.24 -0.97 9.03
CA LEU A 199 31.83 -0.54 7.69
C LEU A 199 31.19 0.86 7.68
N VAL A 200 30.86 1.44 8.83
CA VAL A 200 30.12 2.72 8.90
C VAL A 200 30.89 3.85 8.23
N ASP A 201 32.14 4.09 8.62
CA ASP A 201 32.95 5.17 8.04
C ASP A 201 33.26 4.96 6.55
N PRO A 202 33.63 3.74 6.08
CA PRO A 202 33.76 3.47 4.65
C PRO A 202 32.50 3.73 3.84
N LEU A 203 31.32 3.35 4.37
CA LEU A 203 30.04 3.54 3.67
C LEU A 203 29.63 5.02 3.63
N ILE A 204 29.87 5.78 4.69
CA ILE A 204 29.66 7.23 4.70
C ILE A 204 30.58 7.91 3.69
N HIS A 205 31.86 7.56 3.68
CA HIS A 205 32.80 8.12 2.71
C HIS A 205 32.40 7.80 1.27
N GLN A 206 31.95 6.57 1.01
CA GLN A 206 31.42 6.20 -0.30
C GLN A 206 30.18 7.03 -0.67
N ALA A 207 29.27 7.27 0.29
CA ALA A 207 28.09 8.10 0.09
C ALA A 207 28.44 9.55 -0.22
N GLU A 208 29.48 10.10 0.42
CA GLU A 208 30.00 11.45 0.16
C GLU A 208 30.58 11.56 -1.26
N LEU A 209 31.26 10.51 -1.74
CA LEU A 209 31.85 10.51 -3.09
C LEU A 209 30.84 10.30 -4.21
N THR A 210 29.81 9.50 -3.96
CA THR A 210 28.87 9.06 -5.01
C THR A 210 27.51 9.76 -4.94
N GLY A 211 27.27 10.56 -3.89
CA GLY A 211 25.99 11.23 -3.64
C GLY A 211 24.87 10.28 -3.22
N SER A 212 25.15 8.98 -3.02
CA SER A 212 24.16 8.02 -2.56
C SER A 212 24.78 6.80 -1.89
N LEU A 213 24.00 6.12 -1.06
CA LEU A 213 24.39 4.90 -0.39
C LEU A 213 23.36 3.82 -0.62
N ARG A 214 23.77 2.71 -1.24
CA ARG A 214 22.90 1.53 -1.42
C ARG A 214 23.22 0.50 -0.35
N LEU A 215 22.23 0.18 0.47
CA LEU A 215 22.31 -0.81 1.54
C LEU A 215 21.41 -1.98 1.19
N ASN A 216 21.91 -3.19 1.36
CA ASN A 216 21.13 -4.40 1.15
C ASN A 216 20.53 -4.81 2.51
N TYR A 217 19.22 -4.71 2.65
CA TYR A 217 18.52 -5.31 3.78
C TYR A 217 18.09 -6.73 3.42
N ASP A 218 18.78 -7.70 4.01
CA ASP A 218 18.59 -9.13 3.79
C ASP A 218 17.70 -9.80 4.85
N GLY A 219 17.00 -9.00 5.66
CA GLY A 219 16.10 -9.50 6.71
C GLY A 219 16.77 -9.96 7.99
N ASN A 220 18.07 -9.71 8.19
CA ASN A 220 18.76 -10.08 9.42
C ASN A 220 18.48 -9.07 10.56
N GLY A 221 18.18 -9.59 11.76
CA GLY A 221 18.22 -8.86 13.03
C GLY A 221 16.94 -8.14 13.49
N TYR A 222 16.12 -7.63 12.57
CA TYR A 222 14.83 -6.98 12.87
C TYR A 222 13.75 -7.40 11.89
N PHE A 223 12.47 -7.34 12.28
CA PHE A 223 11.36 -7.43 11.32
C PHE A 223 11.37 -6.19 10.42
N TYR A 224 11.08 -6.34 9.12
CA TYR A 224 11.06 -5.20 8.18
C TYR A 224 10.18 -4.03 8.66
N GLY A 225 9.05 -4.33 9.30
CA GLY A 225 8.19 -3.30 9.89
C GLY A 225 8.87 -2.48 11.00
N GLN A 226 9.77 -3.08 11.78
CA GLN A 226 10.58 -2.35 12.77
C GLN A 226 11.63 -1.48 12.09
N VAL A 227 12.28 -2.01 11.06
CA VAL A 227 13.24 -1.26 10.25
C VAL A 227 12.57 -0.03 9.62
N VAL A 228 11.41 -0.20 9.01
CA VAL A 228 10.60 0.90 8.47
C VAL A 228 10.26 1.93 9.55
N ALA A 229 9.77 1.49 10.72
CA ALA A 229 9.43 2.39 11.81
C ALA A 229 10.65 3.24 12.26
N PHE A 230 11.80 2.62 12.43
CA PHE A 230 13.03 3.32 12.79
C PHE A 230 13.54 4.26 11.68
N ILE A 231 13.50 3.83 10.42
CA ILE A 231 13.87 4.71 9.29
C ILE A 231 12.96 5.94 9.26
N ARG A 232 11.66 5.78 9.55
CA ARG A 232 10.74 6.90 9.63
C ARG A 232 11.07 7.85 10.77
N GLU A 233 11.48 7.35 11.93
CA GLU A 233 11.97 8.21 13.00
C GLU A 233 13.18 9.04 12.54
N VAL A 234 14.12 8.43 11.80
CA VAL A 234 15.27 9.14 11.24
C VAL A 234 14.84 10.21 10.22
N ILE A 235 13.91 9.90 9.32
CA ILE A 235 13.38 10.87 8.33
C ILE A 235 12.65 12.01 9.05
N MET A 236 11.81 11.72 10.04
CA MET A 236 11.06 12.73 10.77
C MET A 236 11.98 13.63 11.60
N ASP A 237 13.03 13.06 12.21
CA ASP A 237 14.07 13.79 12.92
C ASP A 237 14.86 14.70 11.96
N ALA A 238 15.25 14.18 10.79
CA ALA A 238 15.92 14.97 9.75
C ALA A 238 15.07 16.16 9.29
N ARG A 239 13.77 15.93 9.03
CA ARG A 239 12.81 16.98 8.63
C ARG A 239 12.65 18.07 9.70
N LYS A 240 12.56 17.69 10.99
CA LYS A 240 12.47 18.66 12.10
C LYS A 240 13.65 19.61 12.16
N HIS A 241 14.83 19.15 11.73
CA HIS A 241 16.05 19.94 11.71
C HIS A 241 16.34 20.58 10.34
N GLY A 242 15.43 20.43 9.36
CA GLY A 242 15.55 21.06 8.04
C GLY A 242 16.49 20.34 7.06
N TYR A 243 16.84 19.07 7.31
CA TYR A 243 17.76 18.32 6.46
C TYR A 243 17.01 17.56 5.36
N PRO A 244 17.43 17.67 4.08
CA PRO A 244 16.85 16.92 2.97
C PRO A 244 17.37 15.48 2.96
N LEU A 245 16.85 14.63 3.85
CA LEU A 245 17.10 13.18 3.81
C LEU A 245 16.07 12.50 2.91
N MET A 246 16.53 11.93 1.80
CA MET A 246 15.70 11.15 0.88
C MET A 246 16.15 9.69 0.90
N ILE A 247 15.21 8.77 1.10
CA ILE A 247 15.45 7.33 1.17
C ILE A 247 14.43 6.64 0.26
N ASP A 248 14.94 5.90 -0.71
CA ASP A 248 14.14 5.04 -1.58
C ASP A 248 14.31 3.57 -1.19
N PHE A 249 13.26 2.80 -1.44
CA PHE A 249 13.25 1.36 -1.22
C PHE A 249 13.02 0.66 -2.56
N ALA A 250 13.91 -0.25 -2.91
CA ALA A 250 13.74 -1.17 -4.02
C ALA A 250 13.56 -2.58 -3.46
N MET A 251 12.30 -2.99 -3.32
CA MET A 251 11.93 -4.34 -2.87
C MET A 251 12.36 -5.37 -3.92
N ARG A 252 12.96 -6.47 -3.44
CA ARG A 252 13.49 -7.56 -4.28
C ARG A 252 12.47 -8.68 -4.46
#